data_AF-A6HHT0-F1
#
_entry.id   AF-A6HHT0-F1
#
_cell.length_a   1.000
_cell.length_b   1.000
_cell.length_c   1.000
_cell.angle_alpha   90.00
_cell.angle_beta   90.00
_cell.angle_gamma   90.00
#
_symmetry.space_group_name_H-M   'P 1'
#
loop_
_entity.id
_entity.type
_entity.pdbx_description
1 polymer ?
#
loop_
_entity_poly.entity_id
_entity_poly.type
_entity_poly.pdbx_seq_one_letter_code
_entity_poly.pdbx_strand_id
1 'polypeptide(L)'
;MEAEVDKLELMKNAVAILKELSAIKSRYQALCARFKTVSVEQKETKSCICAILNKTMTMLQELQKQTNLELTLLTEEEKAVTERLKSHVPDVENGILQRNFDGEKISSKEIQRGV
;
A
#
# COMPACT_ATOMS: atom_id res chain seq x y z
N MET A 1 -31.90 13.85 40.84
CA MET A 1 -32.53 13.53 39.55
C MET A 1 -31.69 14.08 38.42
N GLU A 2 -31.34 15.37 38.42
CA GLU A 2 -30.40 16.02 37.48
C GLU A 2 -29.07 15.24 37.26
N ALA A 3 -28.37 14.87 38.34
CA ALA A 3 -27.07 14.18 38.24
C ALA A 3 -27.11 12.79 37.55
N GLU A 4 -28.25 12.09 37.58
CA GLU A 4 -28.41 10.81 36.87
C GLU A 4 -28.77 11.00 35.39
N VAL A 5 -29.43 12.12 35.05
CA VAL A 5 -29.70 12.50 33.66
C VAL A 5 -28.40 12.91 32.95
N ASP A 6 -27.53 13.68 33.62
CA ASP A 6 -26.22 14.10 33.10
C ASP A 6 -25.28 12.89 32.86
N LYS A 7 -25.30 11.91 33.76
CA LYS A 7 -24.53 10.66 33.62
C LYS A 7 -24.98 9.84 32.42
N LEU A 8 -26.30 9.74 32.20
CA LEU A 8 -26.86 9.02 31.07
C LEU A 8 -26.49 9.67 29.72
N GLU A 9 -26.48 11.00 29.68
CA GLU A 9 -26.09 11.75 28.48
C GLU A 9 -24.59 11.59 28.17
N LEU A 10 -23.73 11.64 29.19
CA LEU A 10 -22.30 11.33 29.05
C LEU A 10 -22.06 9.91 28.52
N MET A 11 -22.81 8.92 29.03
CA MET A 11 -22.71 7.53 28.55
C MET A 11 -23.13 7.39 27.09
N LYS A 12 -24.21 8.06 26.65
CA LYS A 12 -24.64 8.06 25.24
C LYS A 12 -23.56 8.64 24.33
N ASN A 13 -22.93 9.74 24.74
CA ASN A 13 -21.84 10.38 24.01
C ASN A 13 -20.62 9.47 23.88
N ALA A 14 -20.24 8.78 24.97
CA ALA A 14 -19.14 7.81 24.93
C ALA A 14 -19.43 6.64 23.97
N VAL A 15 -20.67 6.11 23.98
CA VAL A 15 -21.08 5.04 23.06
C VAL A 15 -21.04 5.50 21.60
N ALA A 16 -21.45 6.74 21.31
CA ALA A 16 -21.37 7.30 19.96
C ALA A 16 -19.92 7.39 19.47
N ILE A 17 -19.00 7.91 20.30
CA ILE A 17 -17.57 7.99 19.97
C ILE A 17 -16.98 6.60 19.69
N LEU A 18 -17.31 5.59 20.51
CA LEU A 18 -16.83 4.23 20.30
C LEU A 18 -17.31 3.62 18.97
N LYS A 19 -18.55 3.91 18.56
CA LYS A 19 -19.09 3.48 17.26
C LYS A 19 -18.33 4.14 16.10
N GLU A 20 -18.07 5.44 16.20
CA GLU A 20 -17.30 6.17 15.18
C GLU A 20 -15.86 5.65 15.08
N LEU A 21 -15.18 5.44 16.21
CA LEU A 21 -13.83 4.86 16.22
C LEU A 21 -13.80 3.47 15.59
N SER A 22 -14.81 2.64 15.85
CA SER A 22 -14.94 1.32 15.22
C SER A 22 -15.14 1.44 13.70
N ALA A 23 -15.97 2.40 13.25
CA ALA A 23 -16.18 2.65 11.84
C ALA A 23 -14.90 3.14 11.13
N ILE A 24 -14.15 4.05 11.77
CA ILE A 24 -12.86 4.54 11.28
C ILE A 24 -11.85 3.39 11.17
N LYS A 25 -11.74 2.56 12.21
CA LYS A 25 -10.85 1.39 12.21
C LYS A 25 -11.17 0.43 11.07
N SER A 26 -12.45 0.12 10.86
CA SER A 26 -12.91 -0.73 9.76
C SER A 26 -12.55 -0.16 8.39
N ARG A 27 -12.81 1.13 8.16
CA ARG A 27 -12.46 1.82 6.91
C ARG A 27 -10.95 1.82 6.65
N TYR A 28 -10.15 2.05 7.68
CA TYR A 28 -8.69 2.00 7.57
C TYR A 28 -8.20 0.61 7.17
N GLN A 29 -8.71 -0.45 7.81
CA GLN A 29 -8.35 -1.83 7.47
C GLN A 29 -8.71 -2.18 6.02
N ALA A 30 -9.90 -1.78 5.56
CA ALA A 30 -10.32 -1.96 4.18
C ALA A 30 -9.41 -1.20 3.19
N LEU A 31 -9.01 0.04 3.53
CA LEU A 31 -8.09 0.82 2.71
C LEU A 31 -6.70 0.16 2.64
N CYS A 32 -6.17 -0.34 3.76
CA CYS A 32 -4.90 -1.07 3.79
C CYS A 32 -4.93 -2.32 2.92
N ALA A 33 -6.01 -3.11 2.99
CA ALA A 33 -6.16 -4.32 2.16
C ALA A 33 -6.17 -3.98 0.65
N ARG A 34 -6.89 -2.92 0.27
CA ARG A 34 -6.89 -2.41 -1.12
C ARG A 34 -5.51 -1.92 -1.54
N PHE A 35 -4.82 -1.17 -0.68
CA PHE A 35 -3.49 -0.65 -0.98
C PHE A 35 -2.46 -1.76 -1.18
N LYS A 36 -2.50 -2.82 -0.35
CA LYS A 36 -1.63 -4.00 -0.53
C LYS A 36 -1.81 -4.63 -1.91
N THR A 37 -3.06 -4.82 -2.34
CA THR A 37 -3.38 -5.41 -3.65
C THR A 37 -2.83 -4.54 -4.78
N VAL A 38 -3.14 -3.24 -4.77
CA VAL A 38 -2.65 -2.28 -5.78
C VAL A 38 -1.12 -2.23 -5.82
N SER A 39 -0.46 -2.28 -4.65
CA SER A 39 1.00 -2.26 -4.59
C SER A 39 1.64 -3.49 -5.22
N VAL A 40 1.06 -4.67 -5.03
CA VAL A 40 1.52 -5.92 -5.66
C VAL A 40 1.33 -5.84 -7.17
N GLU A 41 0.12 -5.49 -7.64
CA GLU A 41 -0.18 -5.35 -9.07
C GLU A 41 0.73 -4.32 -9.76
N GLN A 42 1.02 -3.20 -9.09
CA GLN A 42 1.95 -2.19 -9.61
C GLN A 42 3.38 -2.72 -9.71
N LYS A 43 3.85 -3.49 -8.71
CA LYS A 43 5.18 -4.11 -8.73
C LYS A 43 5.29 -5.12 -9.89
N GLU A 44 4.29 -5.98 -10.03
CA GLU A 44 4.23 -6.99 -11.11
C GLU A 44 4.17 -6.34 -12.49
N THR A 45 3.30 -5.35 -12.67
CA THR A 45 3.16 -4.62 -13.93
C THR A 45 4.47 -3.93 -14.32
N LYS A 46 5.11 -3.20 -13.39
CA LYS A 46 6.39 -2.54 -13.65
C LYS A 46 7.49 -3.54 -13.99
N SER A 47 7.56 -4.65 -13.25
CA SER A 47 8.51 -5.73 -13.52
C SER A 47 8.32 -6.33 -14.92
N CYS A 48 7.06 -6.59 -15.30
CA CYS A 48 6.72 -7.10 -16.63
C CYS A 48 7.14 -6.11 -17.74
N ILE A 49 6.81 -4.83 -17.60
CA ILE A 49 7.21 -3.79 -18.57
C ILE A 49 8.73 -3.72 -18.69
N CYS A 50 9.47 -3.71 -17.56
CA CYS A 50 10.93 -3.74 -17.56
C CYS A 50 11.48 -4.96 -18.32
N ALA A 51 10.93 -6.14 -18.08
CA ALA A 51 11.37 -7.38 -18.71
C ALA A 51 11.15 -7.35 -20.24
N ILE A 52 9.96 -6.89 -20.67
CA ILE A 52 9.63 -6.75 -22.09
C ILE A 52 10.56 -5.72 -22.75
N LEU A 53 10.74 -4.56 -22.12
CA LEU A 53 11.60 -3.50 -22.65
C LEU A 53 13.04 -3.98 -22.81
N ASN A 54 13.60 -4.65 -21.80
CA ASN A 54 14.95 -5.23 -21.88
C ASN A 54 15.06 -6.25 -23.01
N LYS A 55 14.07 -7.15 -23.15
CA LYS A 55 14.07 -8.16 -24.23
C LYS A 55 14.03 -7.53 -25.61
N THR A 56 13.16 -6.55 -25.82
CA THR A 56 13.05 -5.81 -27.08
C THR A 56 14.35 -5.08 -27.40
N MET A 57 14.96 -4.43 -26.40
CA MET A 57 16.25 -3.75 -26.53
C MET A 57 17.36 -4.73 -26.98
N THR A 58 17.45 -5.90 -26.35
CA THR A 58 18.40 -6.95 -26.73
C THR A 58 18.16 -7.42 -28.16
N MET A 59 16.91 -7.70 -28.55
CA MET A 59 16.58 -8.12 -29.91
C MET A 59 16.97 -7.07 -30.96
N LEU A 60 16.69 -5.79 -30.70
CA LEU A 60 17.07 -4.69 -31.58
C LEU A 60 18.60 -4.59 -31.73
N GLN A 61 19.34 -4.70 -30.62
CA GLN A 61 20.81 -4.70 -30.65
C GLN A 61 21.37 -5.86 -31.49
N GLU A 62 20.74 -7.03 -31.41
CA GLU A 62 21.16 -8.21 -32.17
C GLU A 62 20.89 -8.04 -33.67
N LEU A 63 19.74 -7.47 -34.04
CA LEU A 63 19.42 -7.12 -35.42
C LEU A 63 20.35 -6.04 -36.00
N GLN A 64 20.72 -5.03 -35.21
CA GLN A 64 21.67 -3.99 -35.63
C GLN A 64 23.03 -4.60 -35.99
N LYS A 65 23.53 -5.54 -35.17
CA LYS A 65 24.78 -6.27 -35.44
C LYS A 65 24.72 -7.08 -36.74
N GLN A 66 23.56 -7.61 -37.10
CA GLN A 66 23.37 -8.39 -38.34
C GLN A 66 23.25 -7.50 -39.59
N THR A 67 22.72 -6.29 -39.44
CA THR A 67 22.38 -5.41 -40.57
C THR A 67 23.37 -4.27 -40.78
N ASN A 68 24.41 -4.15 -39.95
CA ASN A 68 25.37 -3.02 -39.92
C ASN A 68 24.68 -1.64 -39.85
N LEU A 69 23.49 -1.59 -39.24
CA LEU A 69 22.70 -0.38 -39.11
C LEU A 69 22.94 0.21 -37.71
N GLU A 70 23.60 1.36 -37.64
CA GLU A 70 23.74 2.11 -36.39
C GLU A 70 22.51 3.01 -36.19
N LEU A 71 21.62 2.64 -35.25
CA LEU A 71 20.53 3.50 -34.79
C LEU A 71 20.67 3.76 -33.30
N THR A 72 20.34 4.98 -32.89
CA THR A 72 20.12 5.32 -31.49
C THR A 72 18.87 4.58 -31.00
N LEU A 73 19.05 3.58 -30.14
CA LEU A 73 17.97 2.68 -29.70
C LEU A 73 16.93 3.35 -28.79
N LEU A 74 17.35 4.33 -27.99
CA LEU A 74 16.50 5.09 -27.08
C LEU A 74 16.94 6.55 -27.07
N THR A 75 15.98 7.44 -27.11
CA THR A 75 16.15 8.86 -26.81
C THR A 75 16.49 9.06 -25.33
N GLU A 76 17.01 10.25 -24.98
CA GLU A 76 17.32 10.58 -23.58
C GLU A 76 16.08 10.55 -22.67
N GLU A 77 14.92 10.93 -23.21
CA GLU A 77 13.64 10.83 -22.49
C GLU A 77 13.29 9.37 -22.19
N GLU A 78 13.40 8.49 -23.18
CA GLU A 78 13.09 7.06 -23.02
C GLU A 78 14.08 6.36 -22.08
N LYS A 79 15.36 6.75 -22.10
CA LYS A 79 16.35 6.28 -21.11
C LYS A 79 15.96 6.70 -19.69
N ALA A 80 15.57 7.96 -19.50
CA ALA A 80 15.16 8.46 -18.19
C ALA A 80 13.91 7.72 -17.65
N VAL A 81 12.93 7.45 -18.52
CA VAL A 81 11.73 6.66 -18.15
C VAL A 81 12.11 5.23 -17.76
N THR A 82 13.03 4.61 -18.51
CA THR A 82 13.52 3.25 -18.22
C THR A 82 14.20 3.17 -16.86
N GLU A 83 15.06 4.13 -16.51
CA GLU A 83 15.72 4.16 -15.20
C GLU A 83 14.76 4.44 -14.05
N ARG A 84 13.75 5.29 -14.26
CA ARG A 84 12.66 5.49 -13.30
C ARG A 84 11.83 4.21 -13.09
N LEU A 85 11.65 3.42 -14.12
CA LEU A 85 10.94 2.15 -14.03
C LEU A 85 11.73 1.10 -13.24
N LYS A 86 13.06 1.07 -13.41
CA LYS A 86 13.97 0.14 -12.69
C LYS A 86 14.17 0.51 -11.21
N SER A 87 14.23 1.80 -10.88
CA SER A 87 14.59 2.29 -9.53
C SER A 87 13.44 2.24 -8.51
N HIS A 88 12.18 2.10 -8.95
CA HIS A 88 11.01 2.13 -8.07
C HIS A 88 10.45 0.74 -7.76
N VAL A 89 11.29 -0.15 -7.21
CA VAL A 89 10.79 -1.31 -6.45
C VAL A 89 10.85 -0.91 -4.97
N PRO A 90 9.84 -0.19 -4.42
CA PRO A 90 9.73 -0.12 -2.98
C PRO A 90 9.50 -1.56 -2.52
N ASP A 91 10.42 -2.07 -1.73
CA ASP A 91 10.24 -3.31 -1.02
C ASP A 91 9.20 -3.04 0.08
N VAL A 92 7.92 -3.14 -0.28
CA VAL A 92 6.79 -2.96 0.65
C VAL A 92 6.68 -4.15 1.62
N GLU A 93 7.68 -5.02 1.66
CA GLU A 93 7.68 -6.18 2.52
C GLU A 93 8.07 -5.87 3.98
N ASN A 94 8.71 -4.74 4.32
CA ASN A 94 9.18 -4.56 5.73
C ASN A 94 9.18 -3.16 6.36
N GLY A 95 8.60 -2.12 5.74
CA GLY A 95 8.87 -0.74 6.18
C GLY A 95 7.94 -0.10 7.22
N ILE A 96 6.63 0.04 6.90
CA ILE A 96 5.85 1.15 7.52
C ILE A 96 4.48 0.73 8.07
N LEU A 97 3.99 -0.48 7.78
CA LEU A 97 2.66 -0.89 8.25
C LEU A 97 2.68 -2.01 9.30
N GLN A 98 3.79 -2.68 9.58
CA GLN A 98 3.81 -3.83 10.50
C GLN A 98 3.76 -3.46 12.00
N ARG A 99 3.95 -2.20 12.40
CA ARG A 99 4.12 -1.88 13.83
C ARG A 99 2.84 -1.93 14.68
N ASN A 100 1.66 -2.16 14.11
CA ASN A 100 0.39 -2.24 14.88
C ASN A 100 -0.53 -3.40 14.44
N PHE A 101 -0.03 -4.50 13.86
CA PHE A 101 -0.86 -5.63 13.41
C PHE A 101 -0.92 -6.82 14.36
N ASP A 102 -0.14 -6.82 15.45
CA ASP A 102 -0.45 -7.68 16.58
C ASP A 102 -1.50 -6.95 17.41
N GLY A 103 -2.75 -7.22 17.08
CA GLY A 103 -3.85 -6.90 17.95
C GLY A 103 -3.57 -7.54 19.30
N GLU A 104 -3.12 -6.74 20.26
CA GLU A 104 -3.39 -7.00 21.65
C GLU A 104 -4.91 -7.18 21.72
N LYS A 105 -5.33 -8.45 21.77
CA LYS A 105 -6.67 -8.84 22.14
C LYS A 105 -6.84 -8.24 23.51
N ILE A 106 -7.39 -7.03 23.58
CA ILE A 106 -8.07 -6.57 24.77
C ILE A 106 -9.15 -7.62 25.00
N SER A 107 -8.82 -8.52 25.91
CA SER A 107 -9.65 -9.63 26.30
C SER A 107 -10.92 -9.01 26.84
N SER A 108 -12.09 -9.50 26.41
CA SER A 108 -13.38 -9.06 26.96
C SER A 108 -13.47 -9.18 28.51
N LYS A 109 -12.47 -9.81 29.16
CA LYS A 109 -12.29 -9.86 30.61
C LYS A 109 -11.76 -8.56 31.26
N GLU A 110 -11.21 -7.59 30.51
CA GLU A 110 -10.67 -6.35 31.10
C GLU A 110 -11.69 -5.21 31.22
N ILE A 111 -12.81 -5.29 30.49
CA ILE A 111 -13.90 -4.30 30.60
C ILE A 111 -14.71 -4.51 31.90
N GLN A 112 -14.58 -5.66 32.57
CA GLN A 112 -15.31 -5.99 33.81
C GLN A 112 -14.56 -5.68 35.12
N ARG A 113 -13.37 -5.08 35.07
CA ARG A 113 -12.60 -4.70 36.28
C ARG A 113 -12.65 -3.22 36.65
N GLY A 114 -13.45 -2.43 35.95
CA GLY A 114 -13.74 -1.03 36.29
C GLY A 114 -15.22 -0.81 36.53
N VAL A 115 -15.77 -1.47 37.56
CA VAL A 115 -17.00 -1.05 38.24
C VAL A 115 -16.60 -0.50 39.59
#